data_AF-A0AAV5HPS2-F1
#
_entry.id   AF-A0AAV5HPS2-F1
#
_cell.length_a   1.000
_cell.length_b   1.000
_cell.length_c   1.000
_cell.angle_alpha   90.00
_cell.angle_beta   90.00
_cell.angle_gamma   90.00
#
_symmetry.space_group_name_H-M   'P 1'
#
loop_
_entity.id
_entity.type
_entity.pdbx_description
1 polymer ?
#
loop_
_entity_poly.entity_id
_entity_poly.type
_entity_poly.pdbx_seq_one_letter_code
_entity_poly.pdbx_strand_id
1 'polypeptide(L)'
;MGKIVVCANHPSNEFFKQFPNCRTYNNGKGFVEATRKALAETPAPLTDAQRHELSWEAATERFLRAAELDQALERKIENIPSKNFASASKNLQKNIEDASASLHYVVSGFETTRRAFGAIPGTLQPDEEQCRELGWAAPVGIGSSRRSPMKARG
;
A
#
# COMPACT_ATOMS: atom_id res chain seq x y z
N MET A 1 2.34 19.97 -1.68
CA MET A 1 3.74 19.56 -1.39
C MET A 1 4.63 20.79 -1.44
N GLY A 2 5.08 21.28 -0.29
CA GLY A 2 5.90 22.49 -0.15
C GLY A 2 6.99 22.25 0.88
N LYS A 3 7.83 21.25 0.63
CA LYS A 3 8.96 20.87 1.47
C LYS A 3 10.17 20.65 0.58
N ILE A 4 11.36 20.93 1.11
CA ILE A 4 12.63 20.55 0.49
C ILE A 4 13.02 19.17 1.02
N VAL A 5 13.43 18.28 0.12
CA VAL A 5 13.91 16.94 0.44
C VAL A 5 15.43 16.96 0.39
N VAL A 6 16.07 16.44 1.44
CA VAL A 6 17.52 16.22 1.47
C VAL A 6 17.76 14.72 1.50
N CYS A 7 18.39 14.16 0.47
CA CYS A 7 18.63 12.73 0.35
C CYS A 7 20.06 12.40 -0.11
N ALA A 8 20.52 11.18 0.16
CA ALA A 8 21.85 10.76 -0.28
C ALA A 8 21.90 10.67 -1.82
N ASN A 9 23.05 11.00 -2.40
CA ASN A 9 23.33 10.79 -3.81
C ASN A 9 23.53 9.29 -4.09
N HIS A 10 22.42 8.57 -4.25
CA HIS A 10 22.38 7.11 -4.42
C HIS A 10 21.44 6.74 -5.58
N PRO A 11 21.68 5.64 -6.33
CA PRO A 11 20.83 5.23 -7.45
C PRO A 11 19.34 5.08 -7.12
N SER A 12 19.01 4.65 -5.90
CA SER A 12 17.61 4.57 -5.44
C SER A 12 16.89 5.92 -5.39
N ASN A 13 17.64 7.03 -5.38
CA ASN A 13 17.12 8.38 -5.29
C ASN A 13 17.17 9.13 -6.63
N GLU A 14 17.58 8.49 -7.74
CA GLU A 14 17.63 9.12 -9.08
C GLU A 14 16.33 9.81 -9.45
N PHE A 15 15.20 9.14 -9.20
CA PHE A 15 13.87 9.69 -9.46
C PHE A 15 13.65 11.05 -8.77
N PHE A 16 14.20 11.28 -7.58
CA PHE A 16 13.98 12.53 -6.85
C PHE A 16 14.90 13.66 -7.32
N LYS A 17 16.04 13.35 -7.97
CA LYS A 17 17.03 14.35 -8.37
C LYS A 17 16.53 15.33 -9.43
N GLN A 18 15.54 14.92 -10.21
CA GLN A 18 14.93 15.76 -11.25
C GLN A 18 14.10 16.94 -10.70
N PHE A 19 13.73 16.92 -9.42
CA PHE A 19 12.85 17.93 -8.84
C PHE A 19 13.64 19.11 -8.24
N PRO A 20 13.18 20.36 -8.43
CA PRO A 20 13.87 21.56 -7.97
C PRO A 20 13.96 21.66 -6.44
N ASN A 21 13.09 20.95 -5.72
CA ASN A 21 13.05 20.91 -4.26
C ASN A 21 13.86 19.73 -3.67
N CYS A 22 14.64 19.02 -4.48
CA CYS A 22 15.52 17.96 -4.01
C CYS A 22 16.95 18.49 -3.85
N ARG A 23 17.61 18.08 -2.76
CA ARG A 23 19.01 18.35 -2.47
C ARG A 23 19.70 17.02 -2.21
N THR A 24 20.78 16.76 -2.93
CA THR A 24 21.56 15.54 -2.74
C THR A 24 22.90 15.80 -2.09
N TYR A 25 23.41 14.82 -1.33
CA TYR A 25 24.71 14.88 -0.70
C TYR A 25 25.48 13.56 -0.85
N ASN A 26 26.81 13.65 -0.86
CA ASN A 26 27.71 12.48 -0.99
C ASN A 26 28.32 12.03 0.35
N ASN A 27 28.40 12.92 1.34
CA ASN A 27 29.07 12.67 2.62
C ASN A 27 28.44 13.50 3.75
N GLY A 28 28.89 13.28 4.99
CA GLY A 28 28.33 13.96 6.17
C GLY A 28 28.46 15.48 6.14
N LYS A 29 29.55 16.04 5.60
CA LYS A 29 29.69 17.50 5.43
C LYS A 29 28.66 18.05 4.44
N GLY A 30 28.48 17.37 3.31
CA GLY A 30 27.48 17.73 2.30
C GLY A 30 26.05 17.62 2.84
N PHE A 31 25.77 16.65 3.72
CA PHE A 31 24.47 16.55 4.39
C PHE A 31 24.17 17.80 5.24
N VAL A 32 25.14 18.21 6.07
CA VAL A 32 24.99 19.40 6.92
C VAL A 32 24.78 20.66 6.08
N GLU A 33 25.56 20.83 5.02
CA GLU A 33 25.44 21.98 4.12
C GLU A 33 24.08 22.01 3.40
N ALA A 34 23.68 20.89 2.80
CA ALA A 34 22.39 20.75 2.13
C ALA A 34 21.22 20.99 3.08
N THR A 35 21.31 20.53 4.33
CA THR A 35 20.28 20.72 5.35
C THR A 35 20.20 22.19 5.78
N ARG A 36 21.32 22.86 6.05
CA ARG A 36 21.33 24.29 6.38
C ARG A 36 20.75 25.13 5.25
N LYS A 37 21.09 24.80 4.01
CA LYS A 37 20.53 25.45 2.81
C LYS A 37 19.02 25.22 2.71
N ALA A 38 18.57 23.98 2.88
CA ALA A 38 17.14 23.64 2.86
C ALA A 38 16.31 24.36 3.95
N LEU A 39 16.89 24.62 5.12
CA LEU A 39 16.22 25.34 6.20
C LEU A 39 16.10 26.86 5.94
N ALA A 40 17.00 27.43 5.15
CA ALA A 40 16.99 28.85 4.80
C ALA A 40 16.18 29.16 3.54
N GLU A 41 15.94 28.16 2.68
CA GLU A 41 15.25 28.31 1.42
C GLU A 41 13.74 28.05 1.54
N THR A 42 12.95 28.80 0.79
CA THR A 42 11.53 28.49 0.60
C THR A 42 11.38 27.48 -0.54
N PRO A 43 10.64 26.37 -0.37
CA PRO A 43 10.40 25.40 -1.43
C PRO A 43 9.74 26.06 -2.65
N ALA A 44 10.28 25.81 -3.84
CA ALA A 44 9.71 26.32 -5.07
C ALA A 44 8.33 25.66 -5.32
N PRO A 45 7.34 26.41 -5.85
CA PRO A 45 6.09 25.81 -6.27
C PRO A 45 6.36 24.80 -7.39
N LEU A 46 5.81 23.59 -7.25
CA LEU A 46 5.93 22.56 -8.28
C LEU A 46 5.03 22.89 -9.45
N THR A 47 5.51 22.69 -10.67
CA THR A 47 4.69 22.78 -11.88
C THR A 47 3.67 21.64 -11.92
N ASP A 48 2.62 21.78 -12.72
CA ASP A 48 1.55 20.78 -12.84
C ASP A 48 2.11 19.43 -13.29
N ALA A 49 3.04 19.44 -14.25
CA ALA A 49 3.75 18.25 -14.70
C ALA A 49 4.55 17.58 -13.55
N GLN A 50 5.28 18.35 -12.74
CA GLN A 50 6.03 17.81 -11.61
C GLN A 50 5.12 17.25 -10.52
N ARG A 51 3.96 17.87 -10.27
CA ARG A 51 2.97 17.33 -9.32
C ARG A 51 2.36 16.04 -9.83
N HIS A 52 2.11 15.95 -11.15
CA HIS A 52 1.65 14.72 -11.78
C HIS A 52 2.70 13.61 -11.67
N GLU A 53 3.98 13.87 -11.93
CA GLU A 53 5.05 12.87 -11.77
C GLU A 53 5.12 12.29 -10.34
N LEU A 54 4.78 13.09 -9.33
CA LEU A 54 4.75 12.68 -7.92
C LEU A 54 3.41 12.06 -7.50
N SER A 55 2.45 11.94 -8.41
CA SER A 55 1.14 11.36 -8.15
C SER A 55 1.18 9.83 -8.09
N TRP A 56 0.14 9.24 -7.48
CA TRP A 56 -0.10 7.80 -7.49
C TRP A 56 -0.34 7.25 -8.90
N GLU A 57 -0.97 8.05 -9.76
CA GLU A 57 -1.24 7.71 -11.16
C GLU A 57 0.08 7.51 -11.91
N ALA A 58 0.96 8.52 -11.92
CA ALA A 58 2.26 8.41 -12.58
C ALA A 58 3.16 7.32 -11.96
N ALA A 59 3.04 7.07 -10.65
CA ALA A 59 3.74 5.95 -10.01
C ALA A 59 3.25 4.59 -10.55
N THR A 60 1.94 4.46 -10.80
CA THR A 60 1.35 3.26 -11.40
C THR A 60 1.82 3.08 -12.84
N GLU A 61 1.85 4.15 -13.64
CA GLU A 61 2.38 4.10 -15.00
C GLU A 61 3.86 3.65 -15.03
N ARG A 62 4.70 4.20 -14.15
CA ARG A 62 6.11 3.75 -14.04
C ARG A 62 6.21 2.28 -13.66
N PHE A 63 5.33 1.80 -12.78
CA PHE A 63 5.29 0.39 -12.41
C PHE A 63 4.90 -0.49 -13.59
N LEU A 64 3.84 -0.13 -14.33
CA LEU A 64 3.40 -0.90 -15.50
C LEU A 64 4.47 -0.94 -16.60
N ARG A 65 5.17 0.18 -16.84
CA ARG A 65 6.33 0.23 -17.76
C ARG A 65 7.44 -0.70 -17.33
N ALA A 66 7.84 -0.65 -16.05
CA ALA A 66 8.91 -1.48 -15.51
C ALA A 66 8.55 -2.97 -15.47
N ALA A 67 7.27 -3.30 -15.32
CA ALA A 67 6.75 -4.66 -15.36
C ALA A 67 6.49 -5.17 -16.80
N GLU A 68 6.76 -4.34 -17.82
CA GLU A 68 6.46 -4.63 -19.23
C GLU A 68 4.98 -4.94 -19.51
N LEU A 69 4.08 -4.48 -18.62
CA LEU A 69 2.65 -4.77 -18.69
C LEU A 69 1.89 -3.86 -19.64
N ASP A 70 2.43 -2.68 -19.97
CA ASP A 70 1.80 -1.76 -20.92
C ASP A 70 1.59 -2.41 -22.29
N GLN A 71 2.59 -3.14 -22.78
CA GLN A 71 2.50 -3.86 -24.04
C GLN A 71 1.51 -5.02 -23.98
N ALA A 72 1.40 -5.69 -22.84
CA ALA A 72 0.43 -6.77 -22.64
C ALA A 72 -1.01 -6.23 -22.59
N LEU A 73 -1.20 -5.03 -22.04
CA LEU A 73 -2.49 -4.34 -22.03
C LEU A 73 -2.88 -3.89 -23.45
N GLU A 74 -1.99 -3.23 -24.17
CA GLU A 74 -2.21 -2.77 -25.54
C GLU A 74 -2.48 -3.94 -26.49
N ARG A 75 -1.65 -5.00 -26.46
CA ARG A 75 -1.87 -6.22 -27.26
C ARG A 75 -3.17 -6.93 -26.91
N LYS A 76 -3.65 -6.85 -25.66
CA LYS A 76 -4.92 -7.47 -25.24
C LYS A 76 -6.13 -6.68 -25.77
N ILE A 77 -5.99 -5.37 -25.96
CA ILE A 77 -7.03 -4.52 -26.56
C ILE A 77 -7.08 -4.76 -28.08
N GLU A 78 -5.94 -4.94 -28.74
CA GLU A 78 -5.87 -5.24 -30.17
C GLU A 78 -6.27 -6.69 -30.52
N ASN A 79 -5.97 -7.66 -29.64
CA ASN A 79 -6.31 -9.07 -29.82
C ASN A 79 -7.66 -9.45 -29.19
N ILE A 80 -8.72 -8.69 -29.47
CA ILE A 80 -10.09 -9.20 -29.29
C ILE A 80 -10.61 -9.71 -30.65
N PRO A 81 -10.17 -10.88 -31.16
CA PRO A 81 -11.00 -11.63 -32.08
C PRO A 81 -12.11 -12.31 -31.27
N SER A 82 -13.34 -12.03 -31.69
CA SER A 82 -14.55 -12.68 -31.20
C SER A 82 -14.40 -14.20 -31.26
N LYS A 83 -14.65 -14.86 -30.12
CA LYS A 83 -15.13 -16.25 -29.96
C LYS A 83 -14.11 -17.42 -30.11
N ASN A 84 -13.84 -18.07 -28.97
CA ASN A 84 -14.02 -19.52 -28.71
C ASN A 84 -12.85 -20.38 -28.17
N PHE A 85 -11.62 -19.88 -27.93
CA PHE A 85 -10.54 -20.74 -27.35
C PHE A 85 -9.99 -20.33 -25.97
N ALA A 86 -10.29 -19.11 -25.48
CA ALA A 86 -9.76 -18.61 -24.20
C ALA A 86 -10.60 -18.97 -22.96
N SER A 87 -11.70 -19.71 -23.12
CA SER A 87 -12.66 -19.94 -22.03
C SER A 87 -12.20 -21.03 -21.06
N ALA A 88 -11.57 -22.10 -21.56
CA ALA A 88 -11.20 -23.26 -20.73
C ALA A 88 -10.05 -22.96 -19.74
N SER A 89 -8.99 -22.27 -20.17
CA SER A 89 -7.87 -21.91 -19.28
C SER A 89 -8.24 -20.84 -18.26
N LYS A 90 -9.05 -19.84 -18.66
CA LYS A 90 -9.59 -18.83 -17.74
C LYS A 90 -10.49 -19.44 -16.68
N ASN A 91 -11.33 -20.41 -17.05
CA ASN A 91 -12.18 -21.12 -16.08
C ASN A 91 -11.34 -21.95 -15.09
N LEU A 92 -10.27 -22.61 -15.54
CA LEU A 92 -9.38 -23.35 -14.65
C LEU A 92 -8.62 -22.43 -13.68
N GLN A 93 -8.02 -21.36 -14.19
CA GLN A 93 -7.31 -20.38 -13.37
C GLN A 93 -8.27 -19.73 -12.36
N LYS A 94 -9.47 -19.33 -12.81
CA LYS A 94 -10.52 -18.82 -11.94
C LYS A 94 -10.93 -19.83 -10.87
N ASN A 95 -11.11 -21.11 -11.22
CA ASN A 95 -11.46 -22.14 -10.25
C ASN A 95 -10.34 -22.37 -9.20
N ILE A 96 -9.08 -22.31 -9.61
CA ILE A 96 -7.93 -22.42 -8.70
C ILE A 96 -7.83 -21.19 -7.79
N GLU A 97 -7.99 -20.00 -8.36
CA GLU A 97 -8.02 -18.74 -7.61
C GLU A 97 -9.18 -18.75 -6.61
N ASP A 98 -10.40 -19.11 -7.03
CA ASP A 98 -11.59 -19.21 -6.18
C ASP A 98 -11.41 -20.27 -5.07
N ALA A 99 -10.78 -21.42 -5.37
CA ALA A 99 -10.46 -22.44 -4.39
C ALA A 99 -9.40 -21.97 -3.38
N SER A 100 -8.35 -21.29 -3.85
CA SER A 100 -7.31 -20.73 -3.00
C SER A 100 -7.83 -19.60 -2.10
N ALA A 101 -8.73 -18.76 -2.63
CA ALA A 101 -9.41 -17.72 -1.88
C ALA A 101 -10.31 -18.32 -0.81
N SER A 102 -11.06 -19.37 -1.13
CA SER A 102 -11.90 -20.10 -0.19
C SER A 102 -11.07 -20.74 0.93
N LEU A 103 -9.95 -21.39 0.58
CA LEU A 103 -9.04 -21.97 1.56
C LEU A 103 -8.39 -20.89 2.44
N HIS A 104 -7.90 -19.81 1.85
CA HIS A 104 -7.31 -18.69 2.59
C HIS A 104 -8.33 -18.05 3.53
N TYR A 105 -9.58 -17.90 3.10
CA TYR A 105 -10.68 -17.40 3.91
C TYR A 105 -10.97 -18.31 5.11
N VAL A 106 -11.04 -19.64 4.90
CA VAL A 106 -11.28 -20.61 5.99
C VAL A 106 -10.11 -20.65 6.97
N VAL A 107 -8.87 -20.69 6.46
CA VAL A 107 -7.65 -20.76 7.29
C VAL A 107 -7.46 -19.46 8.09
N SER A 108 -7.70 -18.30 7.46
CA SER A 108 -7.68 -17.00 8.13
C SER A 108 -8.87 -16.82 9.07
N GLY A 109 -9.98 -17.51 8.86
CA GLY A 109 -11.13 -17.53 9.77
C GLY A 109 -10.82 -18.21 11.11
N PHE A 110 -9.69 -18.93 11.23
CA PHE A 110 -9.31 -19.64 12.45
C PHE A 110 -8.32 -18.82 13.30
N GLU A 111 -8.76 -18.44 14.50
CA GLU A 111 -8.04 -17.53 15.39
C GLU A 111 -6.64 -18.02 15.77
N THR A 112 -6.43 -19.34 15.93
CA THR A 112 -5.10 -19.86 16.28
C THR A 112 -4.10 -19.68 15.13
N THR A 113 -4.56 -19.82 13.89
CA THR A 113 -3.72 -19.68 12.71
C THR A 113 -3.37 -18.22 12.49
N ARG A 114 -4.35 -17.31 12.56
CA ARG A 114 -4.12 -15.86 12.51
C ARG A 114 -3.07 -15.42 13.54
N ARG A 115 -3.14 -15.93 14.77
CA ARG A 115 -2.14 -15.65 15.81
C ARG A 115 -0.76 -16.22 15.48
N ALA A 116 -0.67 -17.42 14.93
CA ALA A 116 0.61 -17.99 14.49
C ALA A 116 1.28 -17.15 13.38
N PHE A 117 0.48 -16.45 12.57
CA PHE A 117 0.94 -15.48 11.57
C PHE A 117 1.04 -14.04 12.10
N GLY A 118 0.95 -13.81 13.41
CA GLY A 118 1.21 -12.52 14.04
C GLY A 118 0.01 -11.59 14.22
N ALA A 119 -1.22 -12.06 13.98
CA ALA A 119 -2.42 -11.26 14.25
C ALA A 119 -2.68 -11.11 15.76
N ILE A 120 -3.25 -9.97 16.15
CA ILE A 120 -3.58 -9.62 17.54
C ILE A 120 -4.77 -10.47 18.03
N PRO A 121 -4.68 -11.10 19.23
CA PRO A 121 -5.78 -11.86 19.82
C PRO A 121 -7.11 -11.11 19.89
N GLY A 122 -8.22 -11.75 19.51
CA GLY A 122 -9.57 -11.21 19.66
C GLY A 122 -10.00 -10.21 18.57
N THR A 123 -9.18 -10.03 17.53
CA THR A 123 -9.44 -9.12 16.40
C THR A 123 -10.00 -9.85 15.17
N LEU A 124 -10.57 -11.04 15.35
CA LEU A 124 -11.12 -11.81 14.22
C LEU A 124 -12.31 -11.10 13.57
N GLN A 125 -13.10 -10.41 14.37
CA GLN A 125 -14.18 -9.56 13.93
C GLN A 125 -13.78 -8.11 14.18
N PRO A 126 -14.14 -7.18 13.28
CA PRO A 126 -13.97 -5.76 13.52
C PRO A 126 -14.70 -5.36 14.80
N ASP A 127 -14.10 -4.47 15.58
CA ASP A 127 -14.75 -3.94 16.77
C ASP A 127 -15.88 -2.95 16.40
N GLU A 128 -16.67 -2.55 17.40
CA GLU A 128 -17.81 -1.68 17.17
C GLU A 128 -17.42 -0.29 16.65
N GLU A 129 -16.23 0.22 16.98
CA GLU A 129 -15.74 1.51 16.48
C GLU A 129 -15.40 1.41 14.99
N GLN A 130 -14.66 0.36 14.60
CA GLN A 130 -14.33 0.07 13.20
C GLN A 130 -15.58 -0.15 12.35
N CYS A 131 -16.58 -0.87 12.86
CA CYS A 131 -17.85 -1.04 12.15
C CYS A 131 -18.58 0.30 11.95
N ARG A 132 -18.59 1.17 12.97
CA ARG A 132 -19.22 2.49 12.87
C ARG A 132 -18.52 3.39 11.85
N GLU A 133 -17.19 3.40 11.83
CA GLU A 133 -16.40 4.18 10.88
C GLU A 133 -16.59 3.72 9.42
N LEU A 134 -16.71 2.41 9.21
CA LEU A 134 -16.90 1.81 7.88
C LEU A 134 -18.37 1.75 7.44
N GLY A 135 -19.30 2.19 8.27
CA GLY A 135 -20.74 2.16 8.00
C GLY A 135 -21.34 0.73 8.01
N TRP A 136 -20.69 -0.21 8.70
CA TRP A 136 -21.16 -1.59 8.84
C TRP A 136 -22.08 -1.72 10.06
N ALA A 137 -23.10 -2.59 9.96
CA ALA A 137 -23.92 -2.93 11.12
C ALA A 137 -23.03 -3.61 12.18
N ALA A 138 -23.10 -3.13 13.42
CA ALA A 138 -22.30 -3.68 14.51
C ALA A 138 -22.56 -5.19 14.65
N PRO A 139 -21.52 -6.03 14.78
CA PRO A 139 -21.71 -7.46 14.98
C PRO A 139 -22.43 -7.69 16.31
N VAL A 140 -23.51 -8.47 16.27
CA VAL A 140 -24.28 -8.87 17.46
C VAL A 140 -23.36 -9.72 18.34
N GLY A 141 -22.84 -9.13 19.42
CA GLY A 141 -21.91 -9.78 20.33
C GLY A 141 -22.56 -10.96 21.05
N ILE A 142 -22.00 -12.17 20.86
CA ILE A 142 -22.15 -13.22 21.86
C ILE A 142 -21.27 -12.80 23.04
N GLY A 143 -21.93 -12.34 24.11
CA GLY A 143 -21.29 -11.77 25.28
C GLY A 143 -20.28 -12.72 25.94
N SER A 144 -19.03 -12.29 26.03
CA SER A 144 -18.07 -12.83 26.98
C SER A 144 -17.98 -11.87 28.18
N SER A 145 -18.65 -12.31 29.24
CA SER A 145 -18.67 -11.80 30.61
C SER A 145 -17.39 -11.09 31.06
N ARG A 146 -17.45 -9.75 31.22
CA ARG A 146 -16.56 -9.02 32.13
C ARG A 146 -16.82 -9.47 33.56
N ARG A 147 -15.81 -10.03 34.24
CA ARG A 147 -15.67 -9.90 35.70
C ARG A 147 -14.21 -9.64 36.05
N SER A 148 -13.91 -8.37 36.34
CA SER A 148 -12.81 -8.02 37.25
C SER A 148 -13.23 -8.35 38.68
N PRO A 149 -12.29 -8.67 39.58
CA PRO A 149 -12.43 -8.28 40.97
C PRO A 149 -11.42 -7.21 41.34
N MET A 150 -11.94 -6.22 42.06
CA MET A 150 -11.24 -5.10 42.66
C MET A 150 -10.25 -5.55 43.74
N LYS A 151 -9.18 -4.76 43.81
CA LYS A 151 -8.26 -4.51 44.92
C LYS A 151 -8.90 -4.61 46.32
N ALA A 152 -8.24 -5.27 47.26
CA ALA A 152 -8.38 -4.99 48.69
C ALA A 152 -6.98 -4.86 49.32
N ARG A 153 -6.74 -3.72 49.97
CA ARG A 153 -5.62 -3.47 50.88
C ARG A 153 -5.94 -4.08 52.23
N GLY A 154 -4.92 -4.63 52.88
CA GLY A 154 -4.81 -4.95 54.31
C GLY A 154 -3.34 -5.07 54.61
#